data_AF-A0A3D4GZQ4-F1
#
_entry.id   AF-A0A3D4GZQ4-F1
#
_cell.length_a   1.000
_cell.length_b   1.000
_cell.length_c   1.000
_cell.angle_alpha   90.00
_cell.angle_beta   90.00
_cell.angle_gamma   90.00
#
_symmetry.space_group_name_H-M   'P 1'
#
loop_
_entity.id
_entity.type
_entity.pdbx_description
1 polymer ?
#
loop_
_entity_poly.entity_id
_entity_poly.type
_entity_poly.pdbx_seq_one_letter_code
_entity_poly.pdbx_strand_id
1 'polypeptide(L)' 'MIRGCRSRRPDVTDVRYGTWMNSMPRFQALFPKAWAKSMVIANEINYTQGYWGQFVDRRGDFHEKNGEKFRAT' A
#
# COMPACT_ATOMS: atom_id res chain seq x y z
N MET A 1 -7.31 13.62 7.46
CA MET A 1 -7.20 13.15 8.87
C MET A 1 -8.50 12.50 9.31
N ILE A 2 -8.45 11.20 9.67
CA ILE A 2 -9.61 10.37 10.05
C ILE A 2 -10.30 10.99 11.27
N ARG A 3 -11.64 11.12 11.22
CA ARG A 3 -12.42 11.87 12.22
C ARG A 3 -12.15 11.41 13.66
N GLY A 4 -12.02 10.11 13.89
CA GLY A 4 -11.70 9.54 15.21
C GLY A 4 -10.27 9.77 15.71
N CYS A 5 -9.29 9.96 14.81
CA CYS A 5 -7.92 10.26 15.23
C CYS A 5 -7.80 11.67 15.82
N ARG A 6 -8.55 12.65 15.30
CA ARG A 6 -8.49 14.04 15.80
C ARG A 6 -8.87 14.18 17.27
N SER A 7 -9.84 13.40 17.76
CA SER A 7 -10.29 13.50 19.15
C SER A 7 -9.37 12.78 20.13
N ARG A 8 -8.72 11.69 19.70
CA ARG A 8 -7.90 10.83 20.57
C ARG A 8 -6.41 11.17 20.55
N ARG A 9 -5.92 11.71 19.43
CA ARG A 9 -4.51 12.00 19.17
C ARG A 9 -4.39 13.35 18.46
N PRO A 10 -4.69 14.46 19.16
CA PRO A 10 -4.62 15.81 18.59
C PRO A 10 -3.18 16.21 18.24
N ASP A 11 -2.19 15.55 18.83
CA ASP A 11 -0.76 15.67 18.53
C ASP A 11 -0.38 15.15 17.14
N VAL A 12 -1.17 14.23 16.57
CA VAL A 12 -0.93 13.69 15.23
C VAL A 12 -1.52 14.65 14.20
N THR A 13 -0.65 15.39 13.53
CA THR A 13 -1.05 16.40 12.53
C THR A 13 -1.12 15.84 11.12
N ASP A 14 -0.36 14.80 10.81
CA ASP A 14 -0.26 14.19 9.49
C ASP A 14 -0.48 12.69 9.55
N VAL A 15 -1.26 12.15 8.60
CA VAL A 15 -1.44 10.71 8.43
C VAL A 15 -1.17 10.39 6.97
N ARG A 16 -0.12 9.61 6.74
CA ARG A 16 0.29 9.18 5.41
C ARG A 16 -0.06 7.73 5.20
N TYR A 17 -0.56 7.44 4.00
CA TYR A 17 -0.72 6.09 3.50
C TYR A 17 0.06 5.99 2.19
N GLY A 18 1.07 5.12 2.18
CA GLY A 18 1.86 4.80 1.00
C GLY A 18 1.51 3.39 0.52
N THR A 19 1.39 3.21 -0.78
CA THR A 19 1.30 1.87 -1.39
C THR A 19 2.05 1.85 -2.71
N TRP A 20 2.89 0.84 -2.89
CA TRP A 20 3.56 0.59 -4.17
C TRP A 20 2.57 0.35 -5.33
N MET A 21 1.34 -0.07 -5.01
CA MET A 21 0.31 -0.35 -6.00
C MET A 21 -0.15 0.91 -6.74
N ASN A 22 0.16 2.11 -6.23
CA ASN A 22 -0.05 3.35 -6.97
C ASN A 22 0.72 3.39 -8.30
N SER A 23 1.77 2.59 -8.47
CA SER A 23 2.50 2.47 -9.73
C SER A 23 1.84 1.51 -10.73
N MET A 24 0.74 0.83 -10.35
CA MET A 24 0.08 -0.19 -11.18
C MET A 24 -1.21 0.34 -11.80
N PRO A 25 -1.33 0.43 -13.15
CA PRO A 25 -2.53 0.97 -13.81
C PRO A 25 -3.83 0.25 -13.44
N ARG A 26 -3.77 -1.08 -13.24
CA ARG A 26 -4.93 -1.87 -12.83
C ARG A 26 -5.45 -1.49 -11.44
N PHE A 27 -4.56 -1.13 -10.52
CA PHE A 27 -4.95 -0.68 -9.19
C PHE A 27 -5.53 0.74 -9.25
N GLN A 28 -4.90 1.64 -10.00
CA GLN A 28 -5.40 3.01 -10.20
C GLN A 28 -6.83 3.03 -10.75
N ALA A 29 -7.18 2.10 -11.64
CA ALA A 29 -8.51 1.98 -12.24
C ALA A 29 -9.63 1.65 -11.23
N LEU A 30 -9.30 1.15 -10.03
CA LEU A 30 -10.28 0.84 -8.99
C LEU A 30 -10.76 2.08 -8.22
N PHE A 31 -10.07 3.22 -8.36
CA PHE A 31 -10.33 4.42 -7.58
C PHE A 31 -10.84 5.58 -8.45
N PRO A 32 -11.59 6.54 -7.86
CA PRO A 32 -12.03 7.73 -8.58
C PRO A 32 -10.85 8.54 -9.13
N LYS A 33 -11.06 9.29 -10.23
CA LYS A 33 -10.03 10.15 -10.84
C LYS A 33 -9.38 11.14 -9.87
N ALA A 34 -10.08 11.53 -8.80
CA ALA A 34 -9.53 12.38 -7.74
C ALA A 34 -8.32 11.72 -7.02
N TRP A 35 -8.28 10.40 -6.92
CA TRP A 35 -7.16 9.64 -6.37
C TRP A 35 -5.86 9.89 -7.13
N ALA A 36 -5.92 9.90 -8.45
CA ALA A 36 -4.76 10.12 -9.31
C ALA A 36 -4.09 11.49 -9.09
N LYS A 37 -4.83 12.48 -8.57
CA LYS A 37 -4.30 13.82 -8.26
C LYS A 37 -3.47 13.86 -6.97
N SER A 38 -3.68 12.90 -6.07
CA SER A 38 -3.06 12.89 -4.74
C SER A 38 -2.16 11.67 -4.50
N MET A 39 -2.21 10.67 -5.38
CA MET A 39 -1.39 9.47 -5.24
C MET A 39 0.09 9.79 -5.45
N VAL A 40 0.93 9.18 -4.63
CA VAL A 40 2.38 9.19 -4.84
C VAL A 40 2.75 7.87 -5.51
N ILE A 41 3.38 7.96 -6.68
CA ILE A 41 3.89 6.80 -7.43
C ILE A 41 5.23 6.40 -6.81
N ALA A 42 5.37 5.12 -6.49
CA ALA A 42 6.64 4.57 -6.05
C ALA A 42 7.52 4.33 -7.29
N ASN A 43 8.61 5.06 -7.39
CA ASN A 43 9.58 4.91 -8.49
C ASN A 43 10.60 3.78 -8.23
N GLU A 44 10.66 3.27 -6.99
CA GLU A 44 11.61 2.27 -6.57
C GLU A 44 10.93 1.17 -5.74
N ILE A 45 11.33 -0.07 -5.99
CA ILE A 45 10.95 -1.20 -5.15
C ILE A 45 11.89 -1.21 -3.93
N ASN A 46 11.38 -0.80 -2.78
CA ASN A 46 12.10 -0.89 -1.51
C ASN A 46 11.21 -1.46 -0.39
N TYR A 47 11.83 -2.03 0.64
CA TYR A 47 11.14 -2.78 1.70
C TYR A 47 10.13 -1.97 2.53
N THR A 48 10.09 -0.64 2.39
CA THR A 48 9.24 0.27 3.18
C THR A 48 7.86 0.55 2.58
N GLN A 49 7.62 0.21 1.31
CA GLN A 49 6.37 0.54 0.60
C GLN A 49 5.27 -0.55 0.69
N GLY A 50 5.42 -1.51 1.61
CA GLY A 50 4.40 -2.54 1.83
C GLY A 50 4.39 -3.67 0.79
N TYR A 51 5.49 -3.88 0.06
CA TYR A 51 5.62 -5.01 -0.88
C TYR A 51 5.43 -6.37 -0.21
N TRP A 52 5.84 -6.50 1.06
CA TRP A 52 5.69 -7.74 1.83
C TRP A 52 4.25 -8.25 1.92
N GLY A 53 3.26 -7.36 1.83
CA GLY A 53 1.85 -7.75 1.84
C GLY A 53 1.48 -8.73 0.73
N GLN A 54 2.23 -8.78 -0.38
CA GLN A 54 1.99 -9.76 -1.45
C GLN A 54 2.45 -11.18 -1.11
N PHE A 55 3.28 -11.34 -0.08
CA PHE A 55 3.82 -12.63 0.40
C PHE A 55 3.14 -13.10 1.69
N VAL A 56 2.08 -12.42 2.11
CA VAL A 56 1.29 -12.74 3.30
C VAL A 56 -0.12 -13.14 2.84
N ASP A 57 -0.64 -14.24 3.36
CA ASP A 57 -1.98 -14.72 3.07
C ASP A 57 -3.03 -14.04 3.97
N ARG A 58 -4.31 -14.39 3.80
CA ARG A 58 -5.41 -13.81 4.59
C ARG A 58 -5.36 -14.16 6.10
N ARG A 59 -4.57 -15.16 6.49
CA ARG A 59 -4.37 -15.60 7.88
C ARG A 59 -3.13 -14.96 8.51
N GLY A 60 -2.29 -14.31 7.71
CA GLY A 60 -1.00 -13.78 8.14
C GLY A 60 0.17 -14.73 7.89
N ASP A 61 -0.08 -15.89 7.26
CA ASP A 61 0.94 -16.88 6.94
C ASP A 61 1.65 -16.54 5.62
N PHE A 62 2.74 -17.23 5.31
CA PHE A 62 3.45 -17.04 4.06
C PHE A 62 2.61 -17.49 2.85
N HIS A 63 2.48 -16.61 1.86
CA HIS A 63 1.75 -16.89 0.63
C HIS A 63 2.64 -17.66 -0.37
N GLU A 64 2.69 -18.99 -0.22
CA GLU A 64 3.57 -19.90 -0.95
C GLU A 64 3.63 -19.64 -2.46
N LYS A 65 2.48 -19.61 -3.14
CA LYS A 65 2.38 -19.37 -4.59
C LYS A 65 3.03 -18.06 -5.07
N ASN A 66 3.00 -17.01 -4.25
CA ASN A 66 3.61 -15.73 -4.62
C ASN A 66 5.11 -15.77 -4.31
N GLY A 67 5.50 -16.43 -3.23
CA GLY A 67 6.89 -16.72 -2.89
C GLY A 67 7.61 -17.54 -3.95
N GLU A 68 6.98 -18.59 -4.48
CA GLU A 68 7.54 -19.41 -5.56
C GLU A 68 7.79 -18.59 -6.83
N LYS A 69 6.84 -17.75 -7.22
CA LYS A 69 7.01 -16.85 -8.37
C LYS A 69 8.18 -15.89 -8.19
N PHE A 70 8.34 -15.34 -6.99
CA PHE A 70 9.45 -14.43 -6.69
C PHE A 70 10.81 -15.14 -6.68
N ARG A 71 10.88 -16.40 -6.25
CA ARG A 71 12.12 -17.20 -6.36
C ARG A 71 12.50 -17.57 -7.79
N ALA A 72 11.57 -17.44 -8.74
CA ALA A 72 11.78 -17.77 -10.14
C ALA A 72 12.20 -16.55 -11.01
N THR A 73 12.38 -15.37 -10.40
CA THR A 73 12.85 -14.13 -11.05
C THR A 73 14.27 -13.81 -10.62
#